data_AF-A0A3E0C562-F1
#
_entry.id   AF-A0A3E0C562-F1
#
_cell.length_a   1.000
_cell.length_b   1.000
_cell.length_c   1.000
_cell.angle_alpha   90.00
_cell.angle_beta   90.00
_cell.angle_gamma   90.00
#
_symmetry.space_group_name_H-M   'P 1'
#
loop_
_entity.id
_entity.type
_entity.pdbx_description
1 polymer ?
#
loop_
_entity_poly.entity_id
_entity_poly.type
_entity_poly.pdbx_seq_one_letter_code
_entity_poly.pdbx_strand_id
1 'polypeptide(L)' 'MRIEEIQTIVSAASETADSIVGAREWTTAEDASAMRDLIFWDMLAKRLPDISVADLLAILK' A
#
# COMPACT_ATOMS: atom_id res chain seq x y z
N MET A 1 12.23 9.62 9.83
CA MET A 1 12.07 9.47 8.37
C MET A 1 11.52 10.78 7.81
N ARG A 2 11.95 11.20 6.63
CA ARG A 2 11.39 12.41 5.98
C ARG A 2 10.06 12.10 5.30
N ILE A 3 9.21 13.10 5.14
CA ILE A 3 7.90 12.95 4.47
C ILE A 3 8.08 12.43 3.04
N GLU A 4 9.09 12.91 2.32
CA GLU A 4 9.44 12.47 0.95
C GLU A 4 9.76 10.97 0.89
N GLU A 5 10.45 10.45 1.91
CA GLU A 5 10.79 9.02 2.02
C GLU A 5 9.54 8.19 2.29
N ILE A 6 8.61 8.68 3.12
CA ILE A 6 7.31 8.06 3.37
C ILE A 6 6.50 8.00 2.07
N GLN A 7 6.41 9.13 1.35
CA GLN A 7 5.69 9.20 0.07
C GLN A 7 6.27 8.23 -0.96
N THR A 8 7.60 8.14 -1.06
CA THR A 8 8.27 7.19 -1.96
C THR A 8 7.90 5.74 -1.63
N ILE A 9 7.87 5.38 -0.34
CA ILE A 9 7.50 4.04 0.11
C ILE A 9 6.02 3.76 -0.17
N VAL A 10 5.13 4.73 0.07
CA VAL A 10 3.69 4.61 -0.21
C VAL A 10 3.43 4.43 -1.71
N SER A 11 4.08 5.22 -2.56
CA SER A 11 3.97 5.09 -4.01
C SER A 11 4.46 3.72 -4.49
N ALA A 12 5.64 3.29 -4.02
CA ALA A 12 6.19 1.98 -4.38
C ALA A 12 5.30 0.81 -3.91
N ALA A 13 4.71 0.91 -2.72
CA ALA A 13 3.76 -0.09 -2.22
C ALA A 13 2.48 -0.14 -3.07
N SER A 14 1.96 1.02 -3.49
CA SER A 14 0.80 1.12 -4.38
C SER A 14 1.08 0.47 -5.73
N GLU A 15 2.17 0.86 -6.40
CA GLU A 15 2.57 0.32 -7.70
C GLU A 15 2.79 -1.21 -7.64
N THR A 16 3.39 -1.70 -6.54
CA THR A 16 3.61 -3.13 -6.35
C THR A 16 2.30 -3.88 -6.18
N ALA A 17 1.37 -3.36 -5.37
CA ALA A 17 0.05 -3.95 -5.18
C ALA A 17 -0.72 -4.00 -6.51
N ASP A 18 -0.70 -2.91 -7.27
CA ASP A 18 -1.34 -2.82 -8.58
C ASP A 18 -0.72 -3.81 -9.59
N SER A 19 0.61 -3.96 -9.59
CA SER A 19 1.30 -4.91 -10.46
C SER A 19 0.97 -6.37 -10.12
N ILE A 20 0.96 -6.74 -8.83
CA ILE A 20 0.64 -8.11 -8.40
C ILE A 20 -0.81 -8.46 -8.69
N VAL A 21 -1.74 -7.55 -8.39
CA VAL A 21 -3.17 -7.75 -8.66
C VAL A 21 -3.42 -7.78 -10.17
N GLY A 22 -2.82 -6.88 -10.95
CA GLY A 22 -2.96 -6.85 -12.41
C GLY A 22 -2.37 -8.07 -13.12
N ALA A 23 -1.41 -8.77 -12.51
CA ALA A 23 -0.81 -9.98 -13.08
C ALA A 23 -1.71 -11.23 -12.95
N ARG A 24 -2.80 -11.16 -12.17
CA ARG A 24 -3.70 -12.29 -11.89
C ARG A 24 -5.11 -11.98 -12.38
N GLU A 25 -5.80 -12.98 -12.93
CA GLU A 25 -7.24 -12.88 -13.18
C GLU A 25 -8.03 -13.08 -11.88
N TRP A 26 -8.99 -12.19 -11.65
CA TRP A 26 -9.85 -12.18 -10.46
C TRP A 26 -11.29 -12.50 -10.84
N THR A 27 -11.97 -13.20 -9.93
CA THR A 27 -13.39 -13.55 -10.11
C THR A 27 -14.27 -12.31 -10.15
N THR A 28 -13.95 -11.31 -9.32
CA THR A 28 -14.67 -10.04 -9.23
C THR A 28 -13.69 -8.87 -9.06
N ALA A 29 -14.16 -7.66 -9.38
CA ALA A 29 -13.42 -6.44 -9.10
C ALA A 29 -13.28 -6.20 -7.59
N GLU A 30 -14.26 -6.62 -6.77
CA GLU A 30 -14.15 -6.53 -5.32
C GLU A 30 -13.02 -7.41 -4.77
N ASP A 31 -12.87 -8.64 -5.27
CA ASP A 31 -11.80 -9.54 -4.85
C ASP A 31 -10.42 -8.97 -5.20
N ALA A 32 -10.30 -8.39 -6.41
CA ALA A 32 -9.09 -7.71 -6.85
C ALA A 32 -8.75 -6.52 -5.94
N SER A 33 -9.73 -5.69 -5.60
CA SER A 33 -9.55 -4.54 -4.72
C SER A 33 -9.17 -4.96 -3.30
N ALA A 34 -9.85 -5.97 -2.73
CA ALA A 34 -9.55 -6.46 -1.39
C ALA A 34 -8.12 -7.00 -1.30
N MET A 35 -7.65 -7.71 -2.33
CA MET A 35 -6.29 -8.23 -2.38
C MET A 35 -5.25 -7.14 -2.62
N ARG A 36 -5.57 -6.13 -3.44
CA ARG A 36 -4.74 -4.94 -3.60
C ARG A 36 -4.49 -4.27 -2.26
N ASP A 37 -5.55 -4.02 -1.50
CA ASP A 37 -5.46 -3.35 -0.20
C ASP A 37 -4.67 -4.18 0.81
N LEU A 38 -4.89 -5.50 0.85
CA LEU A 38 -4.10 -6.40 1.70
C LEU A 38 -2.60 -6.32 1.40
N ILE A 39 -2.20 -6.40 0.13
CA ILE A 39 -0.80 -6.33 -0.29
C ILE A 39 -0.21 -4.95 0.06
N PHE A 40 -0.95 -3.89 -0.23
CA PHE A 40 -0.54 -2.52 0.06
C PHE A 40 -0.27 -2.33 1.56
N TRP A 41 -1.23 -2.70 2.42
CA TRP A 41 -1.10 -2.54 3.86
C TRP A 41 -0.05 -3.46 4.48
N ASP A 42 0.11 -4.69 4.00
CA ASP A 42 1.18 -5.60 4.44
C ASP A 42 2.57 -5.04 4.10
N MET A 43 2.74 -4.47 2.91
CA MET A 43 3.99 -3.79 2.53
C MET A 43 4.28 -2.57 3.40
N LEU A 44 3.26 -1.75 3.66
CA LEU A 44 3.42 -0.57 4.53
C LEU A 44 3.79 -0.98 5.96
N ALA A 45 3.13 -1.99 6.54
CA ALA A 45 3.44 -2.48 7.88
C ALA A 45 4.89 -3.00 7.99
N LYS A 46 5.41 -3.63 6.93
CA LYS A 46 6.80 -4.11 6.88
C LYS A 46 7.83 -2.99 6.71
N ARG A 47 7.50 -1.97 5.92
CA ARG A 47 8.44 -0.86 5.59
C ARG A 47 8.39 0.28 6.60
N LEU A 48 7.25 0.46 7.27
CA LEU A 48 6.98 1.54 8.22
C LEU A 48 6.45 0.96 9.55
N PRO A 49 7.19 0.05 10.22
CA PRO A 49 6.69 -0.67 11.40
C PRO A 49 6.38 0.26 12.59
N ASP A 50 7.03 1.42 12.66
CA ASP A 50 6.90 2.37 13.76
C ASP A 50 5.89 3.51 13.48
N ILE A 51 5.24 3.51 12.30
CA ILE A 51 4.29 4.55 11.90
C ILE A 51 2.88 3.99 11.97
N SER A 52 2.01 4.63 12.77
CA SER A 52 0.62 4.23 12.83
C SER A 52 -0.12 4.65 11.54
N VAL A 53 -1.23 3.97 11.23
CA VAL A 53 -2.09 4.35 10.11
C VAL A 53 -2.61 5.79 10.26
N ALA A 54 -2.89 6.23 11.48
CA ALA A 54 -3.33 7.60 11.75
C ALA A 54 -2.24 8.63 11.42
N ASP A 55 -0.99 8.33 11.78
CA ASP A 55 0.15 9.19 11.44
C ASP A 55 0.38 9.22 9.93
N LEU A 56 0.29 8.07 9.26
CA LEU A 56 0.41 7.98 7.81
C LEU A 56 -0.66 8.85 7.12
N LEU A 57 -1.92 8.77 7.56
CA LEU A 57 -3.03 9.58 7.05
C LEU A 57 -2.85 11.08 7.32
N ALA A 58 -2.21 11.45 8.43
CA ALA A 58 -1.90 12.84 8.73
C ALA A 58 -0.77 13.39 7.83
N ILE A 59 0.18 12.53 7.44
CA ILE A 59 1.34 12.88 6.61
C ILE A 59 0.97 12.98 5.12
N LEU A 60 0.00 12.18 4.67
CA LEU A 60 -0.46 12.14 3.28
C LEU A 60 -1.58 13.16 2.98
N LYS A 61 -1.94 14.01 3.94
CA LYS A 61 -3.04 14.97 3.85
C LYS A 61 -2.65 16.31 3.25
#